data_AF-A0A817UL65-F1
#
_entry.id   AF-A0A817UL65-F1
#
_cell.length_a   1.000
_cell.length_b   1.000
_cell.length_c   1.000
_cell.angle_alpha   90.00
_cell.angle_beta   90.00
_cell.angle_gamma   90.00
#
_symmetry.space_group_name_H-M   'P 1'
#
loop_
_entity.id
_entity.type
_entity.pdbx_description
1 polymer ?
#
loop_
_entity_poly.entity_id
_entity_poly.type
_entity_poly.pdbx_seq_one_letter_code
_entity_poly.pdbx_strand_id
1 'polypeptide(L)'
;MYPSEDKLRPISLLPNLGKWFERCIHEQIQAWCKDKGIYTDEQSGFTPNRHLKSRILSICEDLRLTVAANNRPALLIFVDFLSAFDNMWFPALIANLVELDMPLPLIKWIY
;
A
#
# COMPACT_ATOMS: atom_id res chain seq x y z
N MET A 1 32.42 7.12 -3.04
CA MET A 1 31.67 8.12 -3.82
C MET A 1 30.24 8.05 -3.32
N TYR A 2 29.75 9.09 -2.64
CA TYR A 2 28.38 9.09 -2.12
C TYR A 2 27.38 9.16 -3.28
N PRO A 3 26.21 8.50 -3.18
CA PRO A 3 25.15 8.66 -4.17
C PRO A 3 24.71 10.13 -4.24
N SER A 4 24.27 10.55 -5.42
CA SER A 4 23.69 11.88 -5.64
C SER A 4 22.36 12.01 -4.88
N GLU A 5 22.01 13.24 -4.47
CA GLU A 5 20.86 13.50 -3.57
C GLU A 5 19.53 12.99 -4.15
N ASP A 6 19.37 13.04 -5.48
CA ASP A 6 18.21 12.52 -6.23
C ASP A 6 18.03 10.99 -6.13
N LYS A 7 19.05 10.27 -5.62
CA LYS A 7 19.02 8.81 -5.42
C LYS A 7 18.89 8.41 -3.95
N LEU A 8 18.79 9.37 -3.04
CA LEU A 8 18.56 9.11 -1.63
C LEU A 8 17.06 8.96 -1.36
N ARG A 9 16.73 8.07 -0.41
CA ARG A 9 15.38 7.97 0.16
C ARG A 9 15.44 8.53 1.58
N PRO A 10 15.06 9.80 1.81
CA PRO A 10 15.02 10.35 3.15
C PRO A 10 13.99 9.57 3.97
N ILE A 11 14.33 9.31 5.25
CA ILE A 11 13.41 8.68 6.19
C ILE A 11 12.98 9.71 7.23
N SER A 12 11.67 9.79 7.50
CA SER A 12 11.14 10.62 8.57
C SER A 12 11.22 9.86 9.89
N LEU A 13 12.06 10.33 10.81
CA LEU A 13 12.19 9.76 12.15
C LEU A 13 11.31 10.53 13.13
N LEU A 14 10.18 9.94 13.53
CA LEU A 14 9.36 10.49 14.61
C LEU A 14 10.06 10.34 15.97
N PRO A 15 9.87 11.31 16.90
CA PRO A 15 10.21 11.12 18.30
C PRO A 15 9.54 9.88 18.88
N ASN A 16 10.12 9.30 19.94
CA ASN A 16 9.61 8.05 20.53
C ASN A 16 8.13 8.12 20.92
N LEU A 17 7.68 9.23 21.52
CA LEU A 17 6.26 9.44 21.83
C LEU A 17 5.39 9.50 20.58
N GLY A 18 5.87 10.14 19.50
CA GLY A 18 5.18 10.19 18.22
C GLY A 18 4.94 8.80 17.63
N LYS A 19 5.92 7.89 17.72
CA LYS A 19 5.78 6.49 17.27
C LYS A 19 4.71 5.72 18.04
N TRP A 20 4.57 5.98 19.35
CA TRP A 20 3.51 5.37 20.16
C TRP A 20 2.13 5.83 19.71
N PHE A 21 1.96 7.15 19.50
CA PHE A 21 0.71 7.70 18.98
C PHE A 21 0.39 7.18 17.58
N GLU A 22 1.36 7.20 16.67
CA GLU A 22 1.23 6.65 15.32
C GLU A 22 0.75 5.20 15.36
N ARG A 23 1.32 4.36 16.24
CA ARG A 23 0.89 2.98 16.42
C ARG A 23 -0.58 2.87 16.84
N CYS A 24 -1.02 3.65 17.82
CA CYS A 24 -2.41 3.64 18.27
C CYS A 24 -3.40 4.05 17.15
N ILE A 25 -3.02 5.01 16.30
CA ILE A 25 -3.85 5.42 15.16
C ILE A 25 -3.81 4.36 14.05
N HIS A 26 -2.62 3.80 13.77
CA HIS A 26 -2.46 2.72 12.80
C HIS A 26 -3.34 1.51 13.14
N GLU A 27 -3.39 1.09 14.40
CA GLU A 27 -4.24 -0.02 14.84
C GLU A 27 -5.74 0.27 14.60
N GLN A 28 -6.19 1.51 14.81
CA GLN A 28 -7.58 1.92 14.52
C GLN A 28 -7.89 1.93 13.02
N ILE A 29 -6.98 2.47 12.20
CA ILE A 29 -7.13 2.47 10.74
C ILE A 29 -7.15 1.04 10.20
N GLN A 30 -6.28 0.16 10.69
CA GLN A 30 -6.26 -1.26 10.30
C GLN A 30 -7.56 -1.98 10.66
N ALA A 31 -8.10 -1.71 11.86
CA ALA A 31 -9.40 -2.26 12.26
C ALA A 31 -10.53 -1.81 11.34
N TRP A 32 -10.57 -0.52 11.00
CA TRP A 32 -11.55 0.03 10.04
C TRP A 32 -11.38 -0.58 8.64
N CYS A 33 -10.14 -0.66 8.12
CA CYS A 33 -9.88 -1.26 6.81
C CYS A 33 -10.35 -2.71 6.73
N LYS A 34 -10.16 -3.47 7.82
CA LYS A 34 -10.61 -4.86 7.91
C LYS A 34 -12.14 -4.96 7.95
N ASP A 35 -12.79 -4.12 8.76
CA ASP A 35 -14.26 -4.10 8.90
C ASP A 35 -14.96 -3.71 7.58
N LYS A 36 -14.43 -2.69 6.90
CA LYS A 36 -14.94 -2.23 5.60
C LYS A 36 -14.49 -3.08 4.41
N GLY A 37 -13.62 -4.07 4.61
CA GLY A 37 -13.11 -4.92 3.53
C GLY A 37 -12.32 -4.15 2.46
N ILE A 38 -11.54 -3.14 2.88
CA ILE A 38 -10.82 -2.23 1.96
C ILE A 38 -9.73 -2.97 1.16
N TYR A 39 -9.09 -3.97 1.76
CA TYR A 39 -7.99 -4.69 1.12
C TYR A 39 -8.51 -5.78 0.18
N THR A 40 -8.01 -5.80 -1.05
CA THR A 40 -8.25 -6.91 -1.97
C THR A 40 -7.33 -8.09 -1.63
N ASP A 41 -7.68 -9.28 -2.12
CA ASP A 41 -6.88 -10.48 -1.90
C ASP A 41 -5.49 -10.40 -2.55
N GLU A 42 -5.37 -9.56 -3.56
CA GLU A 42 -4.16 -9.32 -4.33
C GLU A 42 -3.16 -8.40 -3.64
N GLN A 43 -3.61 -7.59 -2.67
CA GLN A 43 -2.78 -6.61 -2.00
C GLN A 43 -1.92 -7.28 -0.91
N SER A 44 -0.67 -7.62 -1.24
CA SER A 44 0.27 -8.21 -0.27
C SER A 44 1.06 -7.20 0.55
N GLY A 45 1.19 -5.96 0.07
CA GLY A 45 1.93 -4.90 0.75
C GLY A 45 1.18 -4.38 1.97
N PHE A 46 1.87 -4.21 3.10
CA PHE A 46 1.35 -3.57 4.33
C PHE A 46 0.03 -4.17 4.84
N THR A 47 -0.26 -5.44 4.50
CA THR A 47 -1.49 -6.13 4.88
C THR A 47 -1.14 -7.28 5.82
N PRO A 48 -1.77 -7.37 7.01
CA PRO A 48 -1.48 -8.43 7.97
C PRO A 48 -1.63 -9.83 7.35
N ASN A 49 -0.73 -10.74 7.70
CA ASN A 49 -0.72 -12.15 7.25
C ASN A 49 -0.60 -12.36 5.73
N ARG A 50 -0.20 -11.34 4.96
CA ARG A 50 0.16 -11.49 3.54
C ARG A 50 1.66 -11.31 3.33
N HIS A 51 2.22 -12.04 2.37
CA HIS A 51 3.66 -12.08 2.13
C HIS A 51 3.97 -11.92 0.64
N LEU A 52 5.13 -11.33 0.33
CA LEU A 52 5.59 -11.21 -1.05
C LEU A 52 5.74 -12.58 -1.73
N LYS A 53 6.15 -13.61 -0.98
CA LYS A 53 6.33 -14.97 -1.49
C LYS A 53 5.03 -15.58 -2.04
N SER A 54 3.91 -15.40 -1.35
CA SER A 54 2.62 -15.91 -1.84
C SER A 54 2.16 -15.14 -3.08
N ARG A 55 2.42 -13.83 -3.15
CA ARG A 55 2.10 -13.00 -4.32
C ARG A 55 2.89 -13.40 -5.56
N ILE A 56 4.19 -13.63 -5.42
CA ILE A 56 5.04 -14.10 -6.52
C ILE A 56 4.56 -15.45 -7.01
N LEU A 57 4.27 -16.38 -6.09
CA LEU A 57 3.76 -17.71 -6.45
C LEU A 57 2.43 -17.62 -7.24
N SER A 58 1.50 -16.77 -6.79
CA SER A 58 0.23 -16.52 -7.50
C SER A 58 0.47 -16.02 -8.92
N ILE A 59 1.31 -15.00 -9.09
CA ILE A 59 1.63 -14.44 -10.43
C ILE A 59 2.28 -15.49 -11.33
N CYS A 60 3.19 -16.30 -10.80
CA CYS A 60 3.82 -17.38 -11.56
C CYS A 60 2.80 -18.43 -12.01
N GLU A 61 1.84 -18.79 -11.16
CA GLU A 61 0.79 -19.75 -11.50
C GLU A 61 -0.17 -19.18 -12.54
N ASP A 62 -0.60 -17.93 -12.39
CA ASP A 62 -1.46 -17.24 -13.36
C ASP A 62 -0.80 -17.19 -14.75
N LEU A 63 0.52 -16.92 -14.79
CA LEU A 63 1.31 -16.92 -16.01
C LEU A 63 1.37 -18.33 -16.62
N ARG A 64 1.65 -19.35 -15.79
CA ARG A 64 1.74 -20.75 -16.22
C ARG A 64 0.42 -21.22 -16.83
N LEU A 65 -0.70 -20.94 -16.18
CA LEU A 65 -2.04 -21.30 -16.65
C LEU A 65 -2.39 -20.58 -17.95
N THR A 66 -2.05 -19.29 -18.06
CA THR A 66 -2.31 -18.51 -19.28
C THR A 66 -1.55 -19.05 -20.49
N VAL A 67 -0.26 -19.37 -20.31
CA VAL A 67 0.58 -19.87 -21.41
C VAL A 67 0.26 -21.32 -21.74
N ALA A 68 0.19 -22.20 -20.74
CA ALA A 68 0.09 -23.64 -20.96
C ALA A 68 -1.34 -24.13 -21.22
N ALA A 69 -2.35 -23.58 -20.51
CA ALA A 69 -3.72 -24.09 -20.61
C ALA A 69 -4.51 -23.38 -21.72
N ASN A 70 -4.28 -22.08 -21.93
CA ASN A 70 -5.04 -21.29 -22.89
C ASN A 70 -4.35 -21.16 -24.26
N ASN A 71 -3.09 -21.61 -24.39
CA ASN A 71 -2.24 -21.44 -25.57
C ASN A 71 -2.22 -19.98 -26.07
N ARG A 72 -2.25 -19.03 -25.12
CA ARG A 72 -2.24 -17.59 -25.39
C ARG A 72 -0.93 -16.98 -24.90
N PRO A 73 -0.38 -15.99 -25.63
CA PRO A 73 0.72 -15.20 -25.11
C PRO A 73 0.27 -14.46 -23.85
N ALA A 74 1.16 -14.36 -22.87
CA ALA A 74 0.91 -13.63 -21.64
C ALA A 74 1.78 -12.37 -21.59
N LEU A 75 1.22 -11.28 -21.07
CA LEU A 75 1.90 -10.01 -20.85
C LEU A 75 1.75 -9.63 -19.37
N LEU A 76 2.87 -9.33 -18.72
CA LEU A 76 2.91 -8.85 -17.35
C LEU A 76 3.45 -7.42 -17.34
N ILE A 77 2.70 -6.50 -16.72
CA ILE A 77 3.04 -5.08 -16.64
C ILE A 77 3.31 -4.73 -15.18
N PHE A 78 4.50 -4.19 -14.90
CA PHE A 78 4.87 -3.67 -13.60
C PHE A 78 4.85 -2.14 -13.64
N VAL A 79 4.17 -1.53 -12.68
CA VAL A 79 4.10 -0.08 -12.51
C VAL A 79 4.72 0.25 -11.16
N ASP A 80 5.72 1.12 -11.17
CA ASP A 80 6.35 1.66 -9.96
C ASP A 80 6.15 3.19 -9.94
N PHE A 81 5.74 3.72 -8.80
CA PHE A 81 5.44 5.13 -8.64
C PHE A 81 6.63 5.86 -8.01
N LEU A 82 7.15 6.87 -8.71
CA LEU A 82 8.24 7.70 -8.20
C LEU A 82 7.79 8.51 -6.98
N SER A 83 8.48 8.35 -5.85
CA SER A 83 8.25 9.12 -4.62
C SER A 83 6.77 9.21 -4.24
N ALA A 84 6.09 8.06 -4.15
CA ALA A 84 4.63 7.98 -4.02
C ALA A 84 4.06 8.80 -2.83
N PHE A 85 4.80 8.89 -1.72
CA PHE A 85 4.37 9.68 -0.55
C PHE A 85 4.58 11.19 -0.74
N ASP A 86 5.67 11.59 -1.41
CA ASP A 86 5.98 13.01 -1.65
C ASP A 86 5.05 13.62 -2.71
N ASN A 87 4.59 12.81 -3.67
CA ASN A 87 3.74 13.23 -4.79
C ASN A 87 2.24 12.96 -4.56
N MET A 88 1.83 12.70 -3.33
CA MET A 88 0.45 12.31 -3.02
C MET A 88 -0.50 13.51 -3.12
N TRP A 89 -1.58 13.35 -3.88
CA TRP A 89 -2.61 14.39 -4.00
C TRP A 89 -3.63 14.31 -2.85
N PHE A 90 -3.35 15.00 -1.75
CA PHE A 90 -4.15 14.97 -0.52
C PHE A 90 -5.65 15.26 -0.73
N PRO A 91 -6.09 16.29 -1.50
CA PRO A 91 -7.51 16.50 -1.78
C PRO A 91 -8.24 15.27 -2.33
N ALA A 92 -7.63 14.56 -3.28
CA ALA A 92 -8.22 13.34 -3.85
C ALA A 92 -8.22 12.18 -2.84
N LEU A 93 -7.15 12.03 -2.06
CA LEU A 93 -7.10 11.06 -0.97
C LEU A 93 -8.24 11.28 0.03
N ILE A 94 -8.41 12.52 0.52
CA ILE A 94 -9.43 12.84 1.52
C ILE A 94 -10.83 12.63 0.96
N ALA A 95 -11.09 13.03 -0.29
CA ALA A 95 -12.36 12.75 -0.96
C ALA A 95 -12.67 11.25 -1.00
N ASN A 96 -11.70 10.41 -1.39
CA ASN A 96 -11.86 8.96 -1.41
C ASN A 96 -12.11 8.38 0.00
N LEU A 97 -11.40 8.87 1.02
CA LEU A 97 -11.60 8.41 2.40
C LEU A 97 -12.98 8.77 2.96
N VAL A 98 -13.51 9.94 2.59
CA VAL A 98 -14.88 10.33 2.93
C VAL A 98 -15.89 9.43 2.22
N GLU A 99 -15.69 9.14 0.93
CA GLU A 99 -16.57 8.26 0.15
C GLU A 99 -16.57 6.81 0.69
N LEU A 100 -15.45 6.35 1.26
CA LEU A 100 -15.34 5.04 1.92
C LEU A 100 -15.95 5.00 3.33
N ASP A 101 -16.57 6.09 3.80
CA ASP A 101 -17.06 6.27 5.17
C ASP A 101 -15.97 6.09 6.24
N MET A 102 -14.77 6.62 6.01
CA MET A 102 -13.77 6.67 7.07
C MET A 102 -14.25 7.63 8.18
N PRO A 103 -14.14 7.25 9.48
CA PRO A 103 -14.47 8.14 10.57
C PRO A 103 -13.73 9.48 10.49
N LEU A 104 -14.47 10.59 10.57
CA LEU A 104 -13.91 11.95 10.51
C LEU A 104 -12.72 12.19 11.46
N PRO A 105 -12.68 11.65 12.70
CA PRO A 105 -11.51 11.81 13.56
C PRO A 105 -10.22 11.22 12.98
N LEU A 106 -10.31 10.12 12.22
CA LEU A 106 -9.15 9.50 11.57
C LEU A 106 -8.73 10.30 10.34
N ILE A 107 -9.68 10.81 9.56
CA ILE A 107 -9.39 11.68 8.41
C ILE A 107 -8.64 12.95 8.85
N LYS A 108 -9.08 13.60 9.93
CA LYS A 108 -8.43 14.78 10.52
C LYS A 108 -7.01 14.54 11.05
N TRP A 109 -6.65 13.28 11.27
CA TRP A 109 -5.29 12.94 11.70
C TRP A 109 -4.34 12.77 10.50
N ILE A 110 -4.88 12.39 9.34
CA ILE A 110 -4.10 12.19 8.11
C ILE A 110 -3.70 13.54 7.49
N TYR A 111 -4.52 14.58 7.65
CA TYR A 111 -4.30 15.92 7.11
C TYR A 111 -4.93 16.99 8.02
#